data_AF-A0A2M7YY17-F1
#
_entry.id   AF-A0A2M7YY17-F1
#
_cell.length_a   1.000
_cell.length_b   1.000
_cell.length_c   1.000
_cell.angle_alpha   90.00
_cell.angle_beta   90.00
_cell.angle_gamma   90.00
#
_symmetry.space_group_name_H-M   'P 1'
#
loop_
_entity.id
_entity.type
_entity.pdbx_description
1 polymer ?
#
loop_
_entity_poly.entity_id
_entity_poly.type
_entity_poly.pdbx_seq_one_letter_code
_entity_poly.pdbx_strand_id
1 'polypeptide(L)' 'DTLSITDRAYIISEGTILESGPPDVIVNSPKARAVYLGERFKMFQ' A
#
# COMPACT_ATOMS: atom_id res chain seq x y z
N ASP A 1 -12.17 0.14 -1.28
CA ASP A 1 -11.26 1.28 -1.06
C ASP A 1 -10.40 1.51 -2.31
N THR A 2 -9.72 2.64 -2.50
CA THR A 2 -9.02 2.98 -3.77
C THR A 2 -8.09 1.88 -4.30
N LEU A 3 -7.43 1.12 -3.43
CA LEU A 3 -6.59 -0.04 -3.80
C LEU A 3 -7.37 -1.21 -4.43
N SER A 4 -8.68 -1.32 -4.22
CA SER A 4 -9.48 -2.42 -4.76
C SER A 4 -9.89 -2.23 -6.22
N ILE A 5 -9.64 -1.05 -6.79
CA ILE A 5 -10.02 -0.69 -8.17
C ILE A 5 -8.80 -0.34 -9.05
N THR A 6 -7.58 -0.54 -8.54
CA THR A 6 -6.34 -0.22 -9.26
C THR A 6 -5.55 -1.47 -9.61
N ASP A 7 -4.96 -1.49 -10.80
CA ASP A 7 -4.04 -2.57 -11.20
C ASP A 7 -2.66 -2.43 -10.56
N ARG A 8 -2.27 -1.20 -10.23
CA ARG A 8 -0.96 -0.87 -9.66
C ARG A 8 -1.06 0.36 -8.76
N ALA A 9 -0.28 0.34 -7.69
CA ALA A 9 -0.18 1.43 -6.73
C ALA A 9 1.29 1.74 -6.41
N TYR A 10 1.51 2.98 -5.98
CA TYR A 10 2.80 3.53 -5.58
C TYR A 10 2.63 4.23 -4.23
N ILE A 11 3.46 3.86 -3.26
CA ILE A 11 3.58 4.57 -1.98
C ILE A 11 4.80 5.48 -2.08
N ILE A 12 4.57 6.79 -1.91
CA ILE A 12 5.62 7.81 -1.95
C ILE A 12 5.84 8.33 -0.54
N SER A 13 7.11 8.36 -0.10
CA SER A 13 7.53 8.92 1.18
C SER A 13 8.80 9.74 0.97
N GLU A 14 8.84 10.94 1.54
CA GLU A 14 10.00 11.87 1.44
C GLU A 14 10.44 12.12 -0.01
N GLY A 15 9.49 12.22 -0.93
CA GLY A 15 9.77 12.46 -2.35
C GLY A 15 10.33 11.26 -3.11
N THR A 16 10.36 10.06 -2.49
CA THR A 16 10.85 8.82 -3.10
C THR A 16 9.79 7.73 -3.12
N ILE A 17 9.91 6.79 -4.05
CA ILE A 17 9.04 5.60 -4.08
C ILE A 17 9.50 4.66 -2.96
N LEU A 18 8.66 4.53 -1.94
CA LEU A 18 8.89 3.59 -0.84
C LEU A 18 8.51 2.16 -1.24
N GLU A 19 7.39 2.00 -1.95
CA GLU A 19 6.87 0.72 -2.39
C GLU A 19 6.06 0.88 -3.69
N SER A 20 6.10 -0.13 -4.57
CA SER A 20 5.28 -0.11 -5.79
C SER A 20 4.93 -1.51 -6.26
N GLY A 21 3.72 -1.69 -6.77
CA GLY A 21 3.26 -2.99 -7.25
C GLY A 21 1.75 -3.09 -7.36
N PRO A 22 1.24 -4.28 -7.70
CA PRO A 22 -0.18 -4.56 -7.62
C PRO A 22 -0.70 -4.44 -6.17
N PRO A 23 -2.02 -4.28 -5.96
CA PRO A 23 -2.58 -4.00 -4.64
C PRO A 23 -2.17 -5.01 -3.56
N ASP A 24 -2.12 -6.29 -3.91
CA ASP A 24 -1.70 -7.39 -3.04
C ASP A 24 -0.26 -7.23 -2.53
N VAL A 25 0.64 -6.72 -3.37
CA VAL A 25 2.01 -6.37 -2.94
C VAL A 25 1.99 -5.22 -1.94
N ILE A 26 1.19 -4.18 -2.19
CA ILE A 26 1.11 -3.01 -1.30
C ILE A 26 0.54 -3.38 0.07
N VAL A 27 -0.56 -4.14 0.12
CA VAL A 27 -1.19 -4.51 1.40
C VAL A 27 -0.36 -5.51 2.22
N ASN A 28 0.54 -6.25 1.57
CA ASN A 28 1.44 -7.17 2.26
C ASN A 28 2.81 -6.56 2.58
N SER A 29 3.12 -5.34 2.11
CA SER A 29 4.40 -4.68 2.41
C SER A 29 4.44 -4.18 3.86
N PRO A 30 5.38 -4.68 4.70
CA PRO A 30 5.58 -4.18 6.05
C PRO A 30 5.96 -2.69 6.08
N LYS A 31 6.68 -2.22 5.06
CA LYS A 31 7.05 -0.81 4.90
C LYS A 31 5.82 0.05 4.63
N ALA A 32 4.95 -0.38 3.71
CA ALA A 32 3.70 0.32 3.42
C ALA A 32 2.77 0.34 4.64
N ARG A 33 2.75 -0.73 5.45
CA ARG A 33 2.00 -0.78 6.71
C ARG A 33 2.51 0.19 7.77
N ALA A 34 3.83 0.24 7.95
CA ALA A 34 4.44 1.14 8.92
C ALA A 34 4.26 2.62 8.57
N VAL A 35 4.24 2.97 7.28
CA VAL A 35 4.29 4.38 6.82
C VAL A 35 2.94 4.92 6.32
N TYR A 36 2.06 4.08 5.74
CA TYR A 36 0.82 4.54 5.09
C TYR A 36 -0.46 3.83 5.57
N LEU A 37 -0.48 2.49 5.57
CA LEU A 37 -1.72 1.74 5.81
C LEU A 37 -2.09 1.64 7.30
N GLY A 38 -1.09 1.51 8.18
CA GLY A 38 -1.29 1.20 9.60
C GLY A 38 -1.60 -0.29 9.88
N GLU A 39 -1.34 -0.72 11.12
CA GLU A 39 -1.44 -2.13 11.55
C GLU A 39 -2.87 -2.71 11.46
N ARG A 40 -3.90 -1.87 11.47
CA ARG A 40 -5.30 -2.30 11.43
C ARG A 40 -5.89 -2.38 10.02
N PHE A 41 -5.12 -2.02 9.00
CA PHE A 41 -5.62 -2.03 7.62
C PHE A 41 -5.93 -3.44 7.12
N LYS A 42 -7.13 -3.61 6.57
CA LYS A 42 -7.59 -4.83 5.89
C LYS A 42 -8.32 -4.46 4.60
N MET A 43 -8.05 -5.20 3.54
CA MET A 43 -8.60 -4.93 2.20
C MET A 43 -10.04 -5.47 2.01
N PHE A 44 -10.45 -6.46 2.79
CA PHE A 44 -11.74 -7.17 2.65
C PHE A 44 -12.48 -7.28 3.99
N GLN A 45 -12.60 -6.18 4.74
CA GLN A 45 -13.46 -6.12 5.91
C GLN A 45 -14.53 -5.04 5.72
#